data_AF-A0A915NSS5-F1
#
_entry.id   AF-A0A915NSS5-F1
#
_cell.length_a   1.000
_cell.length_b   1.000
_cell.length_c   1.000
_cell.angle_alpha   90.00
_cell.angle_beta   90.00
_cell.angle_gamma   90.00
#
_symmetry.space_group_name_H-M   'P 1'
#
loop_
_entity.id
_entity.type
_entity.pdbx_description
1 polymer ?
#
loop_
_entity_poly.entity_id
_entity_poly.type
_entity_poly.pdbx_seq_one_letter_code
_entity_poly.pdbx_strand_id
1 'polypeptide(L)'
;MSAKPINEYSGKELLYRALEHVQTLSKPKAVKLDEGDTFNDAIQNCEWLKTEKKGVIKPDQLIKRRGKHSLVKIGTTDELSKWFNEKKGQYIQIEKTRGRLSKFILEPFVEHSQKDELYLAIYSQMNNDVILFLEEGGVDIGDVDSKARKLLVPVKEKDEEMQLNDKELNDLLGKNLDTAKKSLVLPFIKELYEVYKKNHFTYLEINPLVVCSGKIYILDLAAKLDETASFLCSELWKTRDGEEIDFPAPFGRDLAKEVEKSDSSTSQTQTTDSSMKTKSNGCVRNNEMTTTADGVFEGIAIGGDRYPGSTFTDHILRFQDDPRYDLFELGLIRKPASFMTSICDERGEELLYAGVPISRVLENNVGVGGVLSLLWFQKRLPDYANRFIEICLMLTADHGPAVSGAHNTIVCARAGKDLISSLVSGLLTIGDRFGGALDGAAKIFTQALDKGLSPMQFVNEQKKLGRLIPGIGHRVKSINNPDKRVEILKKFALDKKVFKQETPLFDYALKVEQITTSKKPNLILNVDGAIGTIFVDILRNSGMFTAQEALEMVEIGALNGLFVLGRSLGFIGHYLDQRRLKQPLYRHPWDDISYIMPEADYGDTPPSL
;
A
#
# COMPACT_ATOMS: atom_id res chain seq x y z
N MET A 1 -26.90 -9.99 5.96
CA MET A 1 -27.68 -11.08 5.31
C MET A 1 -27.00 -12.44 5.50
N SER A 2 -27.68 -13.36 6.19
CA SER A 2 -27.27 -14.77 6.39
C SER A 2 -28.34 -15.68 5.78
N ALA A 3 -28.14 -16.15 4.55
CA ALA A 3 -29.12 -16.99 3.87
C ALA A 3 -29.05 -18.44 4.39
N LYS A 4 -29.98 -18.82 5.27
CA LYS A 4 -30.03 -20.15 5.89
C LYS A 4 -31.13 -21.02 5.28
N PRO A 5 -30.84 -22.28 4.93
CA PRO A 5 -31.86 -23.21 4.46
C PRO A 5 -32.80 -23.59 5.59
N ILE A 6 -34.06 -23.85 5.23
CA ILE A 6 -35.08 -24.40 6.13
C ILE A 6 -35.51 -25.78 5.64
N ASN A 7 -36.00 -26.60 6.55
CA ASN A 7 -36.59 -27.90 6.20
C ASN A 7 -37.82 -27.72 5.30
N GLU A 8 -38.08 -28.72 4.47
CA GLU A 8 -39.22 -28.71 3.54
C GLU A 8 -40.55 -28.61 4.29
N TYR A 9 -40.71 -29.34 5.40
CA TYR A 9 -41.89 -29.27 6.26
C TYR A 9 -42.13 -27.83 6.74
N SER A 10 -41.11 -27.21 7.34
CA SER A 10 -41.18 -25.86 7.88
C SER A 10 -41.51 -24.83 6.80
N GLY A 11 -40.86 -24.93 5.63
CA GLY A 11 -41.14 -24.05 4.50
C GLY A 11 -42.57 -24.19 3.97
N LYS A 12 -43.08 -25.43 3.84
CA LYS A 12 -44.45 -25.69 3.38
C LYS A 12 -45.49 -25.16 4.37
N GLU A 13 -45.31 -25.41 5.66
CA GLU A 13 -46.24 -24.93 6.69
C GLU A 13 -46.26 -23.39 6.76
N LEU A 14 -45.11 -22.73 6.60
CA LEU A 14 -45.03 -21.28 6.48
C LEU A 14 -45.81 -20.79 5.25
N LEU A 15 -45.57 -21.38 4.07
CA LEU A 15 -46.28 -20.99 2.84
C LEU A 15 -47.79 -21.23 2.96
N TYR A 16 -48.22 -22.37 3.51
CA TYR A 16 -49.64 -22.68 3.67
C TYR A 16 -50.34 -21.74 4.66
N ARG A 17 -49.65 -21.30 5.71
CA ARG A 17 -50.14 -20.24 6.62
C ARG A 17 -50.24 -18.90 5.90
N ALA A 18 -49.19 -18.49 5.19
CA ALA A 18 -49.13 -17.19 4.52
C ALA A 18 -50.08 -17.09 3.31
N LEU A 19 -50.42 -18.23 2.68
CA LEU A 19 -51.33 -18.33 1.54
C LEU A 19 -52.69 -18.90 1.92
N GLU A 20 -53.15 -18.72 3.17
CA GLU A 20 -54.43 -19.25 3.66
C GLU A 20 -55.63 -18.77 2.80
N HIS A 21 -55.58 -17.53 2.29
CA HIS A 21 -56.60 -16.94 1.42
C HIS A 21 -56.66 -17.54 0.01
N VAL A 22 -55.57 -18.16 -0.48
CA VAL A 22 -55.50 -18.72 -1.84
C VAL A 22 -56.27 -20.04 -1.93
N GLN A 23 -57.51 -19.99 -2.41
CA GLN A 23 -58.43 -21.14 -2.43
C GLN A 23 -58.03 -22.24 -3.44
N THR A 24 -57.32 -21.86 -4.50
CA THR A 24 -56.85 -22.79 -5.55
C THR A 24 -55.65 -23.63 -5.10
N LEU A 25 -54.96 -23.22 -4.03
CA LEU A 25 -53.83 -23.95 -3.46
C LEU A 25 -54.33 -25.05 -2.51
N SER A 26 -53.92 -26.29 -2.79
CA SER A 26 -54.08 -27.41 -1.87
C SER A 26 -53.06 -27.29 -0.73
N LYS A 27 -53.53 -27.39 0.52
CA LYS A 27 -52.74 -27.18 1.74
C LYS A 27 -52.84 -28.40 2.66
N PRO A 28 -52.41 -29.59 2.21
CA PRO A 28 -52.51 -30.80 3.03
C PRO A 28 -51.75 -30.64 4.35
N LYS A 29 -52.16 -31.35 5.39
CA LYS A 29 -51.40 -31.42 6.65
C LYS A 29 -50.38 -32.55 6.54
N ALA A 30 -49.11 -32.18 6.41
CA ALA A 30 -47.99 -33.12 6.39
C ALA A 30 -47.71 -33.62 7.82
N VAL A 31 -47.06 -34.77 7.93
CA VAL A 31 -46.62 -35.35 9.21
C VAL A 31 -45.10 -35.35 9.24
N LYS A 32 -44.54 -34.72 10.28
CA LYS A 32 -43.10 -34.78 10.60
C LYS A 32 -42.81 -36.07 11.38
N LEU A 33 -41.73 -36.74 11.03
CA LEU A 33 -41.29 -38.00 11.65
C LEU A 33 -39.80 -37.91 11.99
N ASP A 34 -39.45 -38.10 13.26
CA ASP A 34 -38.07 -38.19 13.73
C ASP A 34 -37.68 -39.66 13.97
N GLU A 35 -36.38 -40.00 13.97
CA GLU A 35 -35.92 -41.40 14.07
C GLU A 35 -36.37 -42.14 15.33
N GLY A 36 -36.62 -41.40 16.41
CA GLY A 36 -37.13 -41.92 17.68
C GLY A 36 -38.61 -42.26 17.66
N ASP A 37 -39.35 -41.80 16.65
CA ASP A 37 -40.80 -41.95 16.60
C ASP A 37 -41.23 -43.38 16.23
N THR A 38 -42.36 -43.77 16.80
CA THR A 38 -43.15 -44.90 16.32
C THR A 38 -44.07 -44.40 15.20
N PHE A 39 -43.98 -45.01 14.02
CA PHE A 39 -44.76 -44.58 12.84
C PHE A 39 -46.27 -44.49 13.13
N ASN A 40 -46.83 -45.46 13.85
CA ASN A 40 -48.26 -45.52 14.17
C ASN A 40 -48.71 -44.38 15.09
N ASP A 41 -47.87 -43.97 16.04
CA ASP A 41 -48.19 -42.88 16.97
C ASP A 41 -48.19 -41.54 16.23
N ALA A 42 -47.21 -41.33 15.35
CA ALA A 42 -47.09 -40.11 14.56
C ALA A 42 -48.25 -39.90 13.57
N ILE A 43 -48.87 -40.97 13.06
CA ILE A 43 -50.00 -40.88 12.14
C ILE A 43 -51.37 -40.94 12.84
N GLN A 44 -51.44 -41.00 14.18
CA GLN A 44 -52.70 -41.19 14.91
C GLN A 44 -53.76 -40.12 14.56
N ASN A 45 -53.31 -38.89 14.32
CA ASN A 45 -54.15 -37.74 13.96
C ASN A 45 -54.20 -37.48 12.44
N CYS A 46 -53.63 -38.36 11.63
CA CYS A 46 -53.60 -38.22 10.17
C CYS A 46 -54.87 -38.81 9.53
N GLU A 47 -55.87 -37.98 9.28
CA GLU A 47 -57.16 -38.44 8.71
C GLU A 47 -57.05 -38.94 7.27
N TRP A 48 -56.21 -38.31 6.45
CA TRP A 48 -56.13 -38.63 5.02
C TRP A 48 -55.52 -40.01 4.76
N LEU A 49 -54.66 -40.52 5.65
CA LEU A 49 -54.02 -41.83 5.54
C LEU A 49 -54.95 -42.99 5.99
N LYS A 50 -56.01 -42.71 6.76
CA LYS A 50 -57.00 -43.70 7.23
C LYS A 50 -57.97 -44.18 6.14
N THR A 51 -57.98 -43.53 4.97
CA THR A 51 -58.98 -43.73 3.90
C THR A 51 -58.48 -44.56 2.70
N GLU A 52 -57.58 -45.52 2.92
CA GLU A 52 -56.91 -46.33 1.86
C GLU A 52 -56.13 -45.54 0.80
N LYS A 53 -55.86 -44.25 1.05
CA LYS A 53 -55.07 -43.40 0.16
C LYS A 53 -53.59 -43.69 0.30
N LYS A 54 -52.87 -43.65 -0.83
CA LYS A 54 -51.40 -43.72 -0.85
C LYS A 54 -50.81 -42.46 -0.21
N GLY A 55 -49.68 -42.60 0.47
CA GLY A 55 -48.85 -41.51 0.95
C GLY A 55 -47.48 -41.50 0.29
N VAL A 56 -46.72 -40.45 0.54
CA VAL A 56 -45.33 -40.27 0.11
C VAL A 56 -44.49 -39.93 1.32
N ILE A 57 -43.44 -40.72 1.58
CA ILE A 57 -42.45 -40.43 2.62
C ILE A 57 -41.08 -40.15 1.99
N LYS A 58 -40.39 -39.14 2.51
CA LYS A 58 -39.05 -38.74 2.07
C LYS A 58 -38.26 -38.12 3.24
N PRO A 59 -36.92 -38.22 3.26
CA PRO A 59 -36.10 -37.52 4.24
C PRO A 59 -36.20 -36.00 4.09
N ASP A 60 -36.24 -35.31 5.23
CA ASP A 60 -36.29 -33.84 5.33
C ASP A 60 -35.06 -33.32 6.08
N GLN A 61 -33.91 -33.41 5.41
CA GLN A 61 -32.60 -33.03 5.94
C GLN A 61 -31.75 -32.29 4.90
N LEU A 62 -32.40 -31.42 4.11
CA LEU A 62 -31.74 -30.64 3.05
C LEU A 62 -31.05 -31.50 1.96
N ILE A 63 -31.52 -32.71 1.75
CA ILE A 63 -31.01 -33.63 0.73
C ILE A 63 -31.64 -33.27 -0.62
N LYS A 64 -30.81 -32.88 -1.59
CA LYS A 64 -31.26 -32.65 -2.97
C LYS A 64 -31.36 -33.97 -3.76
N ARG A 65 -32.17 -33.97 -4.81
CA ARG A 65 -32.29 -35.09 -5.78
C ARG A 65 -32.69 -36.43 -5.13
N ARG A 66 -33.52 -36.40 -4.09
CA ARG A 66 -33.97 -37.58 -3.32
C ARG A 66 -34.52 -38.71 -4.19
N GLY A 67 -35.28 -38.37 -5.25
CA GLY A 67 -35.81 -39.35 -6.20
C GLY A 67 -34.73 -40.18 -6.90
N LYS A 68 -33.61 -39.55 -7.30
CA LYS A 68 -32.48 -40.25 -7.96
C LYS A 68 -31.68 -41.15 -7.02
N HIS A 69 -31.81 -40.93 -5.72
CA HIS A 69 -31.14 -41.72 -4.67
C HIS A 69 -32.08 -42.77 -4.03
N SER A 70 -33.27 -43.00 -4.60
CA SER A 70 -34.27 -43.92 -4.04
C SER A 70 -34.68 -43.58 -2.60
N LEU A 71 -34.67 -42.29 -2.27
CA LEU A 71 -35.05 -41.74 -0.96
C LEU A 71 -36.48 -41.16 -0.94
N VAL A 72 -37.29 -41.52 -1.93
CA VAL A 72 -38.72 -41.16 -1.98
C VAL A 72 -39.50 -42.46 -2.13
N LYS A 73 -40.42 -42.73 -1.20
CA LYS A 73 -41.27 -43.92 -1.24
C LYS A 73 -42.73 -43.51 -1.30
N ILE A 74 -43.42 -44.03 -2.30
CA ILE A 74 -44.88 -43.94 -2.46
C ILE A 74 -45.45 -45.30 -2.08
N GLY A 75 -46.52 -45.33 -1.29
CA GLY A 75 -47.13 -46.61 -0.88
C GLY A 75 -48.33 -46.47 0.04
N THR A 76 -48.87 -47.61 0.47
CA THR A 76 -49.86 -47.71 1.54
C THR A 76 -49.22 -47.49 2.92
N THR A 77 -50.04 -47.32 3.96
CA THR A 77 -49.59 -47.15 5.34
C THR A 77 -48.56 -48.20 5.77
N ASP A 78 -48.79 -49.46 5.45
CA ASP A 78 -47.90 -50.57 5.81
C ASP A 78 -46.56 -50.49 5.06
N GLU A 79 -46.60 -50.15 3.77
CA GLU A 79 -45.38 -50.00 2.95
C GLU A 79 -44.53 -48.83 3.41
N LEU A 80 -45.16 -47.71 3.80
CA LEU A 80 -44.48 -46.52 4.30
C LEU A 80 -43.90 -46.76 5.69
N SER A 81 -44.64 -47.42 6.58
CA SER A 81 -44.17 -47.82 7.91
C SER A 81 -42.95 -48.75 7.83
N LYS A 82 -43.02 -49.77 6.94
CA LYS A 82 -41.89 -50.67 6.70
C LYS A 82 -40.67 -49.91 6.18
N TRP A 83 -40.86 -49.05 5.17
CA TRP A 83 -39.76 -48.27 4.60
C TRP A 83 -39.15 -47.29 5.61
N PHE A 84 -39.96 -46.63 6.44
CA PHE A 84 -39.49 -45.74 7.49
C PHE A 84 -38.62 -46.49 8.51
N ASN A 85 -39.07 -47.64 8.99
CA ASN A 85 -38.32 -48.45 9.94
C ASN A 85 -37.04 -49.05 9.34
N GLU A 86 -37.04 -49.34 8.04
CA GLU A 86 -35.83 -49.74 7.33
C GLU A 86 -34.83 -48.59 7.22
N LYS A 87 -35.27 -47.35 6.95
CA LYS A 87 -34.39 -46.21 6.65
C LYS A 87 -33.97 -45.37 7.85
N LYS A 88 -34.80 -45.26 8.88
CA LYS A 88 -34.50 -44.41 10.04
C LYS A 88 -33.23 -44.88 10.74
N GLY A 89 -32.35 -43.94 11.09
CA GLY A 89 -31.05 -44.20 11.70
C GLY A 89 -29.97 -44.75 10.76
N GLN A 90 -30.27 -45.03 9.49
CA GLN A 90 -29.24 -45.49 8.55
C GLN A 90 -28.31 -44.36 8.11
N TYR A 91 -27.02 -44.66 8.02
CA TYR A 91 -26.05 -43.78 7.37
C TYR A 91 -26.03 -44.03 5.87
N ILE A 92 -26.24 -42.97 5.09
CA ILE A 92 -26.18 -43.02 3.63
C ILE A 92 -25.09 -42.09 3.10
N GLN A 93 -24.51 -42.47 1.97
CA GLN A 93 -23.55 -41.65 1.23
C GLN A 93 -24.28 -40.95 0.09
N ILE A 94 -24.25 -39.62 0.07
CA ILE A 94 -24.75 -38.79 -1.03
C ILE A 94 -23.57 -37.96 -1.55
N GLU A 95 -23.13 -38.27 -2.76
CA GLU A 95 -21.92 -37.69 -3.36
C GLU A 95 -20.72 -37.82 -2.41
N LYS A 96 -20.19 -36.70 -1.90
CA LYS A 96 -19.05 -36.67 -0.97
C LYS A 96 -19.44 -36.69 0.50
N THR A 97 -20.73 -36.65 0.81
CA THR A 97 -21.24 -36.44 2.17
C THR A 97 -21.87 -37.72 2.71
N ARG A 98 -21.39 -38.18 3.87
CA ARG A 98 -22.01 -39.27 4.64
C ARG A 98 -22.86 -38.66 5.76
N GLY A 99 -24.11 -39.06 5.87
CA GLY A 99 -24.99 -38.56 6.93
C GLY A 99 -26.01 -39.58 7.38
N ARG A 100 -26.54 -39.39 8.60
CA ARG A 100 -27.56 -40.24 9.20
C ARG A 100 -28.96 -39.73 8.87
N LEU A 101 -29.84 -40.63 8.46
CA LEU A 101 -31.25 -40.31 8.21
C LEU A 101 -32.03 -40.26 9.54
N SER A 102 -32.33 -39.06 10.02
CA SER A 102 -32.99 -38.84 11.31
C SER A 102 -34.32 -38.09 11.23
N LYS A 103 -34.61 -37.38 10.14
CA LYS A 103 -35.85 -36.61 9.96
C LYS A 103 -36.52 -36.90 8.63
N PHE A 104 -37.84 -37.05 8.64
CA PHE A 104 -38.65 -37.40 7.48
C PHE A 104 -39.94 -36.58 7.44
N ILE A 105 -40.46 -36.39 6.24
CA ILE A 105 -41.77 -35.78 5.98
C ILE A 105 -42.66 -36.80 5.27
N LEU A 106 -43.90 -36.93 5.75
CA LEU A 106 -44.95 -37.78 5.20
C LEU A 106 -46.11 -36.92 4.68
N GLU A 107 -46.48 -37.13 3.42
CA GLU A 107 -47.43 -36.30 2.69
C GLU A 107 -48.45 -37.15 1.91
N PRO A 108 -49.65 -36.64 1.60
CA PRO A 108 -50.60 -37.35 0.75
C PRO A 108 -50.07 -37.49 -0.68
N PHE A 109 -50.26 -38.67 -1.27
CA PHE A 109 -49.96 -38.86 -2.68
C PHE A 109 -50.96 -38.10 -3.56
N VAL A 110 -50.44 -37.34 -4.51
CA VAL A 110 -51.23 -36.66 -5.54
C VAL A 110 -51.07 -37.46 -6.83
N GLU A 111 -52.15 -37.99 -7.37
CA GLU A 111 -52.13 -38.67 -8.67
C GLU A 111 -52.09 -37.62 -9.80
N HIS A 112 -51.05 -37.67 -10.63
CA HIS A 112 -50.81 -36.69 -11.70
C HIS A 112 -49.93 -37.29 -12.81
N SER A 113 -49.88 -36.61 -13.97
CA SER A 113 -49.02 -36.96 -15.10
C SER A 113 -47.83 -35.99 -15.21
N GLN A 114 -46.81 -36.35 -16.01
CA GLN A 114 -45.65 -35.46 -16.25
C GLN A 114 -46.04 -34.08 -16.79
N LYS A 115 -47.14 -34.00 -17.56
CA LYS A 115 -47.63 -32.73 -18.12
C LYS A 115 -48.21 -31.79 -17.05
N ASP A 116 -48.46 -32.31 -15.85
CA ASP A 116 -48.99 -31.55 -14.72
C ASP A 116 -47.90 -30.98 -13.83
N GLU A 117 -46.66 -31.45 -13.97
CA GLU A 117 -45.49 -30.95 -13.24
C GLU A 117 -44.91 -29.70 -13.90
N LEU A 118 -44.87 -28.61 -13.14
CA LEU A 118 -44.23 -27.35 -13.51
C LEU A 118 -43.02 -27.10 -12.60
N TYR A 119 -42.12 -26.22 -13.02
CA TYR A 119 -41.02 -25.71 -12.19
C TYR A 119 -41.19 -24.22 -11.93
N LEU A 120 -41.02 -23.81 -10.68
CA LEU A 120 -41.02 -22.41 -10.27
C LEU A 120 -39.92 -22.16 -9.24
N ALA A 121 -39.11 -21.13 -9.44
CA ALA A 121 -38.16 -20.69 -8.43
C ALA A 121 -38.08 -19.16 -8.35
N ILE A 122 -37.79 -18.64 -7.16
CA ILE A 122 -37.57 -17.23 -6.87
C ILE A 122 -36.28 -17.12 -6.07
N TYR A 123 -35.34 -16.27 -6.48
CA TYR A 123 -34.13 -16.04 -5.71
C TYR A 123 -33.62 -14.61 -5.88
N SER A 124 -32.94 -14.12 -4.83
CA SER A 124 -32.45 -12.75 -4.78
C SER A 124 -31.06 -12.61 -5.37
N GLN A 125 -30.86 -11.57 -6.18
CA GLN A 125 -29.58 -11.03 -6.62
C GLN A 125 -29.40 -9.61 -6.06
N MET A 126 -28.24 -9.00 -6.29
CA MET A 126 -27.92 -7.67 -5.72
C MET A 126 -28.92 -6.58 -6.11
N ASN A 127 -29.40 -6.58 -7.36
CA ASN A 127 -30.21 -5.49 -7.91
C ASN A 127 -31.63 -5.91 -8.31
N ASN A 128 -31.97 -7.20 -8.17
CA ASN A 128 -33.27 -7.73 -8.55
C ASN A 128 -33.54 -9.07 -7.87
N ASP A 129 -34.81 -9.42 -7.76
CA ASP A 129 -35.25 -10.80 -7.57
C ASP A 129 -35.51 -11.45 -8.94
N VAL A 130 -35.18 -12.73 -9.05
CA VAL A 130 -35.32 -13.49 -10.29
C VAL A 130 -36.39 -14.56 -10.10
N ILE A 131 -37.44 -14.50 -10.90
CA ILE A 131 -38.48 -15.54 -10.98
C ILE A 131 -38.20 -16.42 -12.20
N LEU A 132 -37.97 -17.71 -11.98
CA LEU A 132 -37.77 -18.74 -12.99
C LEU A 132 -39.03 -19.58 -13.17
N PHE A 133 -39.39 -19.86 -14.42
CA PHE A 133 -40.51 -20.74 -14.74
C PHE A 133 -40.21 -21.68 -15.92
N LEU A 134 -40.66 -22.93 -15.83
CA LEU A 134 -40.62 -23.91 -16.91
C LEU A 134 -41.88 -24.79 -16.89
N GLU A 135 -42.45 -25.06 -18.07
CA GLU A 135 -43.65 -25.89 -18.21
C GLU A 135 -43.42 -27.38 -17.96
N GLU A 136 -42.16 -27.82 -17.99
CA GLU A 136 -41.76 -29.21 -17.75
C GLU A 136 -40.96 -29.26 -16.46
N GLY A 137 -41.65 -29.57 -15.35
CA GLY A 137 -41.05 -29.77 -14.02
C GLY A 137 -40.52 -31.20 -13.80
N GLY A 138 -40.20 -31.51 -12.54
CA GLY A 138 -39.91 -32.86 -12.09
C GLY A 138 -38.43 -33.18 -11.87
N VAL A 139 -38.13 -34.48 -11.86
CA VAL A 139 -36.80 -35.01 -11.50
C VAL A 139 -35.75 -34.82 -12.62
N ASP A 140 -36.20 -34.68 -13.88
CA ASP A 140 -35.35 -34.69 -15.08
C ASP A 140 -35.34 -33.38 -15.88
N ILE A 141 -35.40 -32.24 -15.18
CA ILE A 141 -35.38 -30.90 -15.81
C ILE A 141 -34.01 -30.47 -16.36
N GLY A 142 -32.91 -31.11 -15.91
CA GLY A 142 -31.55 -30.83 -16.38
C GLY A 142 -31.02 -29.47 -15.89
N ASP A 143 -30.32 -28.74 -16.76
CA ASP A 143 -29.83 -27.38 -16.46
C ASP A 143 -30.97 -26.37 -16.59
N VAL A 144 -31.56 -26.01 -15.46
CA VAL A 144 -32.73 -25.13 -15.40
C VAL A 144 -32.37 -23.69 -15.73
N ASP A 145 -31.16 -23.25 -15.39
CA ASP A 145 -30.75 -21.86 -15.56
C ASP A 145 -30.63 -21.45 -17.03
N SER A 146 -30.38 -22.40 -17.93
CA SER A 146 -30.36 -22.18 -19.39
C SER A 146 -31.71 -22.39 -20.07
N LYS A 147 -32.60 -23.20 -19.49
CA LYS A 147 -33.89 -23.57 -20.09
C LYS A 147 -35.08 -22.74 -19.59
N ALA A 148 -35.10 -22.37 -18.32
CA ALA A 148 -36.21 -21.67 -17.70
C ALA A 148 -36.28 -20.22 -18.17
N ARG A 149 -37.50 -19.73 -18.38
CA ARG A 149 -37.74 -18.31 -18.63
C ARG A 149 -37.55 -17.54 -17.33
N LYS A 150 -37.01 -16.32 -17.43
CA LYS A 150 -36.66 -15.49 -16.29
C LYS A 150 -37.43 -14.17 -16.34
N LEU A 151 -38.00 -13.79 -15.22
CA LEU A 151 -38.51 -12.45 -14.97
C LEU A 151 -37.65 -11.80 -13.89
N LEU A 152 -37.08 -10.64 -14.21
CA LEU A 152 -36.28 -9.85 -13.28
C LEU A 152 -37.17 -8.79 -12.65
N VAL A 153 -37.31 -8.81 -11.33
CA VAL A 153 -38.05 -7.80 -10.57
C VAL A 153 -37.03 -6.87 -9.91
N PRO A 154 -36.83 -5.65 -10.42
CA PRO A 154 -35.80 -4.75 -9.90
C PRO A 154 -36.08 -4.36 -8.45
N VAL A 155 -35.02 -4.26 -7.65
CA VAL A 155 -35.11 -3.70 -6.30
C VAL A 155 -35.51 -2.23 -6.38
N LYS A 156 -36.44 -1.80 -5.51
CA LYS A 156 -36.92 -0.42 -5.39
C LYS A 156 -36.79 0.05 -3.94
N GLU A 157 -36.87 1.36 -3.73
CA GLU A 157 -36.83 1.94 -2.38
C GLU A 157 -38.07 1.57 -1.54
N LYS A 158 -39.19 1.30 -2.21
CA LYS A 158 -40.47 0.97 -1.59
C LYS A 158 -40.97 -0.39 -2.06
N ASP A 159 -41.36 -1.24 -1.12
CA ASP A 159 -41.87 -2.58 -1.39
C ASP A 159 -43.14 -2.56 -2.26
N GLU A 160 -43.95 -1.50 -2.18
CA GLU A 160 -45.16 -1.33 -3.00
C GLU A 160 -44.84 -1.10 -4.48
N GLU A 161 -43.60 -0.73 -4.82
CA GLU A 161 -43.17 -0.53 -6.21
C GLU A 161 -42.60 -1.81 -6.84
N MET A 162 -42.24 -2.81 -6.01
CA MET A 162 -41.79 -4.13 -6.47
C MET A 162 -42.98 -5.04 -6.77
N GLN A 163 -43.79 -4.68 -7.76
CA GLN A 163 -45.03 -5.39 -8.12
C GLN A 163 -44.89 -6.14 -9.45
N LEU A 164 -45.54 -7.30 -9.55
CA LEU A 164 -45.56 -8.11 -10.76
C LEU A 164 -46.72 -7.66 -11.66
N ASN A 165 -46.41 -7.23 -12.88
CA ASN A 165 -47.45 -6.89 -13.85
C ASN A 165 -47.94 -8.12 -14.62
N ASP A 166 -49.21 -8.11 -15.02
CA ASP A 166 -49.84 -9.24 -15.71
C ASP A 166 -49.17 -9.54 -17.05
N LYS A 167 -48.64 -8.53 -17.73
CA LYS A 167 -48.00 -8.70 -19.03
C LYS A 167 -46.71 -9.52 -18.91
N GLU A 168 -45.83 -9.14 -17.99
CA GLU A 168 -44.57 -9.82 -17.69
C GLU A 168 -44.79 -11.26 -17.22
N LEU A 169 -45.79 -11.47 -16.36
CA LEU A 169 -46.16 -12.83 -15.93
C LEU A 169 -46.71 -13.66 -17.08
N ASN A 170 -47.51 -13.06 -17.97
CA ASN A 170 -48.00 -13.75 -19.16
C ASN A 170 -46.86 -14.16 -20.10
N ASP A 171 -45.82 -13.32 -20.22
CA ASP A 171 -44.62 -13.60 -21.00
C ASP A 171 -43.76 -14.69 -20.33
N LEU A 172 -43.59 -14.63 -19.00
CA LEU A 172 -42.89 -15.63 -18.20
C LEU A 172 -43.52 -17.02 -18.32
N LEU A 173 -44.85 -17.11 -18.26
CA LEU A 173 -45.58 -18.37 -18.38
C LEU A 173 -45.61 -18.91 -19.81
N GLY A 174 -45.28 -18.08 -20.81
CA GLY A 174 -45.24 -18.48 -22.21
C GLY A 174 -46.62 -18.73 -22.82
N LYS A 175 -46.60 -19.18 -24.09
CA LYS A 175 -47.81 -19.55 -24.86
C LYS A 175 -48.13 -21.03 -24.82
N ASN A 176 -47.20 -21.87 -24.35
CA ASN A 176 -47.32 -23.33 -24.38
C ASN A 176 -48.06 -23.89 -23.15
N LEU A 177 -48.18 -23.10 -22.08
CA LEU A 177 -48.98 -23.47 -20.91
C LEU A 177 -50.47 -23.29 -21.22
N ASP A 178 -51.25 -24.36 -21.01
CA ASP A 178 -52.69 -24.35 -21.23
C ASP A 178 -53.40 -23.22 -20.46
N THR A 179 -54.41 -22.61 -21.08
CA THR A 179 -55.13 -21.44 -20.55
C THR A 179 -55.75 -21.70 -19.17
N ALA A 180 -56.24 -22.92 -18.91
CA ALA A 180 -56.81 -23.27 -17.61
C ALA A 180 -55.75 -23.43 -16.51
N LYS A 181 -54.54 -23.90 -16.86
CA LYS A 181 -53.39 -23.87 -15.92
C LYS A 181 -52.92 -22.44 -15.69
N LYS A 182 -52.85 -21.64 -16.76
CA LYS A 182 -52.41 -20.25 -16.70
C LYS A 182 -53.27 -19.38 -15.78
N SER A 183 -54.59 -19.56 -15.80
CA SER A 183 -55.52 -18.82 -14.93
C SER A 183 -55.37 -19.16 -13.44
N LEU A 184 -54.80 -20.32 -13.10
CA LEU A 184 -54.50 -20.72 -11.73
C LEU A 184 -53.09 -20.28 -11.29
N VAL A 185 -52.09 -20.50 -12.15
CA VAL A 185 -50.67 -20.27 -11.81
C VAL A 185 -50.33 -18.79 -11.75
N LEU A 186 -50.90 -17.95 -12.62
CA LEU A 186 -50.61 -16.51 -12.64
C LEU A 186 -50.93 -15.82 -11.30
N PRO A 187 -52.16 -15.90 -10.75
CA PRO A 187 -52.45 -15.30 -9.45
C PRO A 187 -51.64 -15.95 -8.33
N PHE A 188 -51.34 -17.25 -8.43
CA PHE A 188 -50.50 -17.94 -7.44
C PHE A 188 -49.07 -17.40 -7.41
N ILE A 189 -48.43 -17.12 -8.56
CA ILE A 189 -47.07 -16.54 -8.58
C ILE A 189 -47.07 -15.13 -7.95
N LYS A 190 -48.12 -14.33 -8.19
CA LYS A 190 -48.26 -13.01 -7.56
C LYS A 190 -48.27 -13.09 -6.03
N GLU A 191 -49.16 -13.93 -5.51
CA GLU A 191 -49.28 -14.13 -4.05
C GLU A 191 -48.01 -14.76 -3.47
N LEU A 192 -47.41 -15.73 -4.17
CA LEU A 192 -46.16 -16.36 -3.73
C LEU A 192 -45.00 -15.36 -3.66
N TYR A 193 -44.92 -14.43 -4.61
CA TYR A 193 -43.89 -13.39 -4.60
C TYR A 193 -44.10 -12.37 -3.46
N GLU A 194 -45.35 -12.01 -3.15
CA GLU A 194 -45.64 -11.19 -1.97
C GLU A 194 -45.24 -11.90 -0.67
N VAL A 195 -45.48 -13.21 -0.57
CA VAL A 195 -45.02 -14.02 0.57
C VAL A 195 -43.49 -14.10 0.62
N TYR A 196 -42.83 -14.27 -0.54
CA TYR A 196 -41.38 -14.29 -0.68
C TYR A 196 -40.75 -13.01 -0.09
N LYS A 197 -41.26 -11.83 -0.49
CA LYS A 197 -40.79 -10.52 0.01
C LYS A 197 -41.05 -10.36 1.51
N LYS A 198 -42.30 -10.51 1.95
CA LYS A 198 -42.71 -10.25 3.35
C LYS A 198 -42.03 -11.15 4.37
N ASN A 199 -41.65 -12.36 3.97
CA ASN A 199 -40.97 -13.32 4.84
C ASN A 199 -39.45 -13.30 4.66
N HIS A 200 -38.89 -12.37 3.87
CA HIS A 200 -37.45 -12.27 3.64
C HIS A 200 -36.82 -13.59 3.15
N PHE A 201 -37.48 -14.26 2.21
CA PHE A 201 -36.86 -15.36 1.49
C PHE A 201 -35.69 -14.83 0.64
N THR A 202 -34.63 -15.62 0.55
CA THR A 202 -33.50 -15.37 -0.36
C THR A 202 -33.43 -16.38 -1.49
N TYR A 203 -34.15 -17.50 -1.33
CA TYR A 203 -34.31 -18.57 -2.28
C TYR A 203 -35.60 -19.33 -1.95
N LEU A 204 -36.40 -19.63 -2.96
CA LEU A 204 -37.61 -20.44 -2.87
C LEU A 204 -37.77 -21.18 -4.19
N GLU A 205 -37.70 -22.50 -4.18
CA GLU A 205 -37.86 -23.37 -5.34
C GLU A 205 -38.95 -24.39 -5.06
N ILE A 206 -39.91 -24.50 -5.97
CA ILE A 206 -40.97 -25.52 -5.96
C ILE A 206 -40.78 -26.41 -7.18
N ASN A 207 -40.37 -27.65 -6.96
CA ASN A 207 -40.14 -28.61 -8.04
C ASN A 207 -40.41 -30.08 -7.65
N PRO A 208 -41.56 -30.67 -8.03
CA PRO A 208 -42.54 -30.12 -8.96
C PRO A 208 -43.62 -29.28 -8.28
N LEU A 209 -44.07 -28.23 -8.97
CA LEU A 209 -45.35 -27.54 -8.75
C LEU A 209 -46.40 -28.24 -9.61
N VAL A 210 -47.35 -28.96 -9.01
CA VAL A 210 -48.34 -29.74 -9.76
C VAL A 210 -49.65 -28.99 -9.90
N VAL A 211 -50.20 -28.95 -11.12
CA VAL A 211 -51.51 -28.35 -11.40
C VAL A 211 -52.43 -29.39 -12.03
N CYS A 212 -53.34 -29.94 -11.24
CA CYS A 212 -54.32 -30.92 -11.68
C CYS A 212 -55.66 -30.74 -10.95
N SER A 213 -56.76 -31.18 -11.57
CA SER A 213 -58.10 -31.14 -10.96
C SER A 213 -58.52 -29.75 -10.44
N GLY A 214 -58.13 -28.68 -11.14
CA GLY A 214 -58.45 -27.30 -10.78
C GLY A 214 -57.71 -26.75 -9.55
N LYS A 215 -56.69 -27.46 -9.04
CA LYS A 215 -55.92 -27.09 -7.85
C LYS A 215 -54.42 -27.09 -8.11
N ILE A 216 -53.70 -26.37 -7.26
CA ILE A 216 -52.23 -26.29 -7.23
C ILE A 216 -51.72 -27.11 -6.04
N TYR A 217 -50.66 -27.88 -6.24
CA TYR A 217 -50.01 -28.70 -5.22
C TYR A 217 -48.50 -28.42 -5.20
N ILE A 218 -47.98 -28.08 -4.02
CA ILE A 218 -46.54 -27.91 -3.79
C ILE A 218 -45.99 -29.27 -3.36
N LEU A 219 -45.42 -30.05 -4.29
CA LEU A 219 -44.94 -31.40 -3.97
C LEU A 219 -43.52 -31.42 -3.41
N ASP A 220 -42.66 -30.49 -3.82
CA ASP A 220 -41.36 -30.26 -3.20
C ASP A 220 -41.16 -28.77 -2.93
N LEU A 221 -40.42 -28.44 -1.88
CA LEU A 221 -40.01 -27.08 -1.57
C LEU A 221 -38.58 -27.07 -1.04
N ALA A 222 -37.72 -26.32 -1.73
CA ALA A 222 -36.40 -25.97 -1.24
C ALA A 222 -36.33 -24.47 -1.02
N ALA A 223 -36.11 -24.03 0.22
CA ALA A 223 -36.15 -22.61 0.55
C ALA A 223 -35.02 -22.18 1.50
N LYS A 224 -34.69 -20.88 1.45
CA LYS A 224 -33.77 -20.21 2.35
C LYS A 224 -34.35 -18.87 2.79
N LEU A 225 -34.25 -18.59 4.09
CA LEU A 225 -34.60 -17.29 4.67
C LEU A 225 -33.32 -16.50 4.97
N ASP A 226 -33.42 -15.17 4.99
CA ASP A 226 -32.38 -14.34 5.57
C ASP A 226 -32.53 -14.35 7.09
N GLU A 227 -31.81 -15.24 7.78
CA GLU A 227 -31.82 -15.38 9.25
C GLU A 227 -31.61 -14.05 9.98
N THR A 228 -30.87 -13.09 9.38
CA THR A 228 -30.68 -11.77 10.00
C THR A 228 -31.96 -10.94 10.08
N ALA A 229 -33.01 -11.30 9.35
CA ALA A 229 -34.34 -10.71 9.43
C ALA A 229 -35.23 -11.34 10.54
N SER A 230 -34.69 -12.27 11.35
CA SER A 230 -35.45 -12.93 12.42
C SER A 230 -36.16 -11.94 13.37
N PHE A 231 -35.52 -10.81 13.68
CA PHE A 231 -36.10 -9.78 14.55
C PHE A 231 -37.31 -9.06 13.93
N LEU A 232 -37.45 -9.05 12.60
CA LEU A 232 -38.60 -8.49 11.88
C LEU A 232 -39.68 -9.55 11.65
N CYS A 233 -39.27 -10.79 11.43
CA CYS A 233 -40.14 -11.85 10.92
C CYS A 233 -40.48 -12.95 11.93
N SER A 234 -40.08 -12.84 13.19
CA SER A 234 -40.32 -13.88 14.21
C SER A 234 -41.78 -14.33 14.31
N GLU A 235 -42.74 -13.41 14.14
CA GLU A 235 -44.18 -13.74 14.12
C GLU A 235 -44.67 -14.36 12.81
N LEU A 236 -44.02 -13.98 11.69
CA LEU A 236 -44.32 -14.49 10.35
C LEU A 236 -43.74 -15.90 10.16
N TRP A 237 -42.55 -16.14 10.70
CA TRP A 237 -41.83 -17.42 10.65
C TRP A 237 -42.33 -18.40 11.71
N LYS A 238 -43.62 -18.76 11.59
CA LYS A 238 -44.20 -19.88 12.34
C LYS A 238 -45.03 -20.76 11.44
N THR A 239 -45.11 -22.05 11.77
CA THR A 239 -45.98 -23.03 11.11
C THR A 239 -47.47 -22.69 11.34
N ARG A 240 -48.39 -23.38 10.66
CA ARG A 240 -49.84 -23.20 10.89
C ARG A 240 -50.25 -23.49 12.34
N ASP A 241 -49.52 -24.36 13.03
CA ASP A 241 -49.76 -24.71 14.42
C ASP A 241 -49.02 -23.76 15.41
N GLY A 242 -48.31 -22.74 14.89
CA GLY A 242 -47.65 -21.70 15.69
C GLY A 242 -46.23 -22.02 16.13
N GLU A 243 -45.63 -23.12 15.66
CA GLU A 243 -44.25 -23.49 15.98
C GLU A 243 -43.26 -22.62 15.21
N GLU A 244 -42.18 -22.19 15.88
CA GLU A 244 -41.12 -21.40 15.23
C GLU A 244 -40.36 -22.20 14.17
N ILE A 245 -39.89 -21.51 13.13
CA ILE A 245 -39.11 -22.11 12.05
C ILE A 245 -37.66 -22.32 12.50
N ASP A 246 -37.22 -23.58 12.44
CA ASP A 246 -35.86 -23.99 12.77
C ASP A 246 -34.94 -24.02 11.53
N PHE A 247 -33.65 -23.79 11.73
CA PHE A 247 -32.60 -23.78 10.70
C PHE A 247 -31.74 -25.05 10.79
N PRO A 248 -32.08 -26.12 10.04
CA PRO A 248 -31.36 -27.38 10.09
C PRO A 248 -29.88 -27.24 9.66
N ALA A 249 -29.01 -28.01 10.32
CA ALA A 249 -27.64 -28.19 9.86
C ALA A 249 -27.60 -28.87 8.47
N PRO A 250 -26.59 -28.59 7.64
CA PRO A 250 -26.39 -29.32 6.40
C PRO A 250 -26.26 -30.82 6.64
N PHE A 251 -26.82 -31.63 5.74
CA PHE A 251 -26.69 -33.09 5.81
C PHE A 251 -25.24 -33.53 6.03
N GLY A 252 -25.02 -34.51 6.92
CA GLY A 252 -23.70 -35.05 7.25
C GLY A 252 -22.92 -34.33 8.35
N ARG A 253 -23.47 -33.26 8.94
CA ARG A 253 -22.97 -32.70 10.21
C ARG A 253 -23.97 -32.98 11.32
N ASP A 254 -23.61 -33.88 12.24
CA ASP A 254 -24.37 -34.05 13.47
C ASP A 254 -24.14 -32.81 14.35
N LEU A 255 -25.22 -32.17 14.82
CA LEU A 255 -25.11 -31.07 15.77
C LEU A 255 -24.57 -31.64 17.09
N ALA A 256 -23.32 -31.27 17.44
CA ALA A 256 -22.81 -31.54 18.77
C ALA A 256 -23.62 -30.70 19.78
N LYS A 257 -24.02 -31.29 20.92
CA LYS A 257 -24.80 -30.64 21.98
C LYS A 257 -24.20 -29.31 22.52
N GLU A 258 -22.91 -29.06 22.27
CA GLU A 258 -22.24 -27.80 22.64
C GLU A 258 -22.59 -26.61 21.72
N VAL A 259 -22.96 -26.86 20.45
CA VAL A 259 -23.21 -25.78 19.46
C VAL A 259 -24.56 -25.09 19.68
N GLU A 260 -25.59 -25.82 20.15
CA GLU A 260 -26.90 -25.24 20.52
C GLU A 260 -26.78 -24.18 21.62
N LYS A 261 -25.81 -24.32 22.55
CA LYS A 261 -25.59 -23.32 23.59
C LYS A 261 -24.85 -22.09 23.08
N SER A 262 -23.93 -22.24 22.12
CA SER A 262 -23.14 -21.12 21.60
C SER A 262 -23.93 -20.15 20.72
N ASP A 263 -24.90 -20.64 19.93
CA ASP A 263 -25.71 -19.77 19.06
C ASP A 263 -26.64 -18.83 19.84
N SER A 264 -27.00 -19.16 21.08
CA SER A 264 -27.72 -18.24 21.97
C SER A 264 -26.84 -17.11 22.54
N SER A 265 -25.50 -17.30 22.53
CA SER A 265 -24.52 -16.41 23.17
C SER A 265 -23.79 -15.46 22.22
N THR A 266 -23.89 -15.67 20.89
CA THR A 266 -23.25 -14.83 19.86
C THR A 266 -23.86 -13.42 19.73
N SER A 267 -24.91 -13.10 20.48
CA SER A 267 -25.40 -11.73 20.66
C SER A 267 -24.47 -10.85 21.51
N GLN A 268 -23.51 -11.44 22.23
CA GLN A 268 -22.59 -10.71 23.10
C GLN A 268 -21.22 -11.38 23.14
N THR A 269 -20.32 -11.05 22.20
CA THR A 269 -18.85 -10.88 22.40
C THR A 269 -18.09 -10.90 21.07
N GLN A 270 -17.33 -9.83 20.81
CA GLN A 270 -16.32 -9.78 19.75
C GLN A 270 -14.93 -9.93 20.35
N THR A 271 -14.26 -11.04 20.07
CA THR A 271 -12.78 -11.11 20.06
C THR A 271 -12.38 -11.94 18.83
N THR A 272 -11.40 -11.47 18.08
CA THR A 272 -10.98 -12.03 16.79
C THR A 272 -9.47 -12.22 16.78
N ASP A 273 -9.02 -13.36 16.27
CA ASP A 273 -7.60 -13.65 16.04
C ASP A 273 -7.39 -14.39 14.69
N SER A 274 -6.44 -13.89 13.91
CA SER A 274 -5.70 -14.42 12.71
C SER A 274 -6.46 -15.12 11.56
N SER A 275 -6.18 -15.00 10.25
CA SER A 275 -5.18 -14.33 9.41
C SER A 275 -5.67 -14.37 7.93
N MET A 276 -5.05 -13.56 7.03
CA MET A 276 -5.25 -13.47 5.55
C MET A 276 -6.45 -12.66 4.99
N LYS A 277 -6.23 -12.16 3.74
CA LYS A 277 -7.05 -11.25 2.92
C LYS A 277 -8.55 -11.58 2.94
N THR A 278 -9.38 -10.76 3.62
CA THR A 278 -10.77 -11.18 3.86
C THR A 278 -11.79 -10.05 3.99
N LYS A 279 -13.05 -10.44 3.74
CA LYS A 279 -14.33 -9.74 3.94
C LYS A 279 -14.61 -9.23 5.37
N SER A 280 -13.66 -9.29 6.32
CA SER A 280 -13.93 -9.06 7.75
C SER A 280 -13.31 -7.76 8.28
N ASN A 281 -14.07 -7.02 9.11
CA ASN A 281 -13.61 -5.76 9.74
C ASN A 281 -12.39 -5.97 10.68
N GLY A 282 -12.21 -7.17 11.24
CA GLY A 282 -11.06 -7.49 12.09
C GLY A 282 -9.72 -7.50 11.35
N CYS A 283 -9.75 -7.68 10.03
CA CYS A 283 -8.56 -7.78 9.17
C CYS A 283 -7.92 -6.42 8.83
N VAL A 284 -8.56 -5.29 9.16
CA VAL A 284 -8.09 -3.94 8.77
C VAL A 284 -7.08 -3.34 9.76
N ARG A 285 -6.63 -4.08 10.79
CA ARG A 285 -5.56 -3.56 11.65
C ARG A 285 -4.23 -3.60 10.91
N ASN A 286 -3.71 -2.41 10.58
CA ASN A 286 -2.56 -2.09 9.73
C ASN A 286 -1.20 -2.77 10.04
N ASN A 287 -1.12 -3.71 10.98
CA ASN A 287 0.14 -4.15 11.58
C ASN A 287 1.10 -4.86 10.61
N GLU A 288 0.59 -5.68 9.68
CA GLU A 288 1.46 -6.43 8.75
C GLU A 288 2.05 -5.52 7.67
N MET A 289 1.23 -4.67 7.04
CA MET A 289 1.70 -3.75 5.99
C MET A 289 2.64 -2.66 6.54
N THR A 290 2.50 -2.24 7.80
CA THR A 290 3.47 -1.32 8.43
C THR A 290 4.83 -1.94 8.70
N THR A 291 4.95 -3.28 8.68
CA THR A 291 6.24 -3.97 8.90
C THR A 291 6.95 -4.37 7.61
N THR A 292 6.25 -4.37 6.47
CA THR A 292 6.78 -4.85 5.18
C THR A 292 6.72 -3.78 4.07
N ALA A 293 6.10 -2.63 4.33
CA ALA A 293 5.96 -1.51 3.41
C ALA A 293 5.88 -0.20 4.23
N ASP A 294 5.90 0.95 3.55
CA ASP A 294 5.93 2.29 4.15
C ASP A 294 4.58 2.71 4.80
N GLY A 295 3.73 1.74 5.14
CA GLY A 295 2.42 1.92 5.75
C GLY A 295 1.23 1.66 4.82
N VAL A 296 0.02 1.92 5.32
CA VAL A 296 -1.23 1.78 4.57
C VAL A 296 -1.70 3.16 4.15
N PHE A 297 -1.75 3.42 2.84
CA PHE A 297 -2.25 4.70 2.31
C PHE A 297 -3.76 4.87 2.53
N GLU A 298 -4.55 3.87 2.13
CA GLU A 298 -5.99 3.82 2.37
C GLU A 298 -6.43 2.36 2.56
N GLY A 299 -7.14 2.07 3.65
CA GLY A 299 -7.66 0.73 3.97
C GLY A 299 -9.18 0.75 4.00
N ILE A 300 -9.81 -0.14 3.22
CA ILE A 300 -11.28 -0.24 3.16
C ILE A 300 -11.73 -1.66 3.50
N ALA A 301 -12.59 -1.77 4.51
CA ALA A 301 -13.43 -2.94 4.70
C ALA A 301 -14.76 -2.74 3.98
N ILE A 302 -15.00 -3.50 2.91
CA ILE A 302 -16.29 -3.49 2.20
C ILE A 302 -17.42 -4.18 2.98
N GLY A 303 -17.08 -4.86 4.08
CA GLY A 303 -18.01 -5.63 4.91
C GLY A 303 -18.22 -7.08 4.45
N GLY A 304 -18.69 -7.90 5.38
CA GLY A 304 -18.90 -9.35 5.19
C GLY A 304 -20.27 -9.73 4.63
N ASP A 305 -21.15 -8.75 4.49
CA ASP A 305 -22.49 -8.96 3.96
C ASP A 305 -22.47 -9.48 2.51
N ARG A 306 -23.53 -10.22 2.16
CA ARG A 306 -23.67 -10.83 0.84
C ARG A 306 -23.63 -9.80 -0.29
N TYR A 307 -24.22 -8.62 -0.07
CA TYR A 307 -24.27 -7.50 -0.99
C TYR A 307 -23.71 -6.26 -0.31
N PRO A 308 -22.39 -6.03 -0.36
CA PRO A 308 -21.80 -4.83 0.21
C PRO A 308 -22.21 -3.60 -0.62
N GLY A 309 -22.40 -2.45 0.04
CA GLY A 309 -22.78 -1.20 -0.64
C GLY A 309 -21.73 -0.68 -1.63
N SER A 310 -20.49 -1.15 -1.52
CA SER A 310 -19.42 -0.97 -2.51
C SER A 310 -18.64 -2.27 -2.65
N THR A 311 -18.27 -2.62 -3.87
CA THR A 311 -17.57 -3.86 -4.19
C THR A 311 -16.05 -3.65 -4.22
N PHE A 312 -15.30 -4.76 -4.26
CA PHE A 312 -13.85 -4.67 -4.48
C PHE A 312 -13.51 -3.94 -5.79
N THR A 313 -14.28 -4.19 -6.85
CA THR A 313 -14.02 -3.58 -8.16
C THR A 313 -14.18 -2.06 -8.12
N ASP A 314 -15.17 -1.54 -7.39
CA ASP A 314 -15.38 -0.10 -7.25
C ASP A 314 -14.15 0.59 -6.63
N HIS A 315 -13.56 -0.03 -5.60
CA HIS A 315 -12.38 0.50 -4.94
C HIS A 315 -11.10 0.27 -5.74
N ILE A 316 -10.96 -0.88 -6.40
CA ILE A 316 -9.80 -1.16 -7.28
C ILE A 316 -9.76 -0.16 -8.44
N LEU A 317 -10.89 0.13 -9.08
CA LEU A 317 -10.95 1.12 -10.16
C LEU A 317 -10.63 2.53 -9.64
N ARG A 318 -11.14 2.90 -8.46
CA ARG A 318 -10.79 4.17 -7.82
C ARG A 318 -9.30 4.27 -7.48
N PHE A 319 -8.68 3.18 -7.02
CA PHE A 319 -7.25 3.13 -6.79
C PHE A 319 -6.48 3.22 -8.11
N GLN A 320 -6.93 2.55 -9.16
CA GLN A 320 -6.31 2.58 -10.48
C GLN A 320 -6.30 3.98 -11.13
N ASP A 321 -7.35 4.77 -10.91
CA ASP A 321 -7.52 6.11 -11.50
C ASP A 321 -6.88 7.23 -10.65
N ASP A 322 -6.54 6.95 -9.40
CA ASP A 322 -5.94 7.94 -8.52
C ASP A 322 -4.41 7.98 -8.73
N PRO A 323 -3.85 9.11 -9.18
CA PRO A 323 -2.44 9.24 -9.55
C PRO A 323 -1.47 9.06 -8.37
N ARG A 324 -1.99 8.93 -7.15
CA ARG A 324 -1.22 8.61 -5.94
C ARG A 324 -0.96 7.11 -5.78
N TYR A 325 -1.74 6.24 -6.44
CA TYR A 325 -1.54 4.79 -6.41
C TYR A 325 -0.58 4.39 -7.54
N ASP A 326 0.64 4.09 -7.15
CA ASP A 326 1.73 3.90 -8.09
C ASP A 326 1.81 2.43 -8.56
N LEU A 327 1.48 2.17 -9.84
CA LEU A 327 1.71 0.88 -10.52
C LEU A 327 3.19 0.42 -10.47
N PHE A 328 4.09 1.34 -10.11
CA PHE A 328 5.51 1.10 -9.86
C PHE A 328 5.75 0.13 -8.71
N GLU A 329 4.98 0.25 -7.61
CA GLU A 329 5.16 -0.60 -6.43
C GLU A 329 4.70 -2.04 -6.68
N LEU A 330 3.80 -2.24 -7.64
CA LEU A 330 3.38 -3.57 -8.11
C LEU A 330 4.43 -4.25 -9.02
N GLY A 331 5.53 -3.56 -9.38
CA GLY A 331 6.61 -4.10 -10.20
C GLY A 331 6.23 -4.38 -11.66
N LEU A 332 5.06 -3.89 -12.11
CA LEU A 332 4.53 -4.13 -13.46
C LEU A 332 5.18 -3.24 -14.53
N ILE A 333 5.84 -2.16 -14.13
CA ILE A 333 6.49 -1.18 -15.01
C ILE A 333 7.87 -0.85 -14.43
N ARG A 334 8.89 -0.73 -15.30
CA ARG A 334 10.22 -0.23 -14.91
C ARG A 334 10.46 1.14 -15.54
N LYS A 335 10.73 2.15 -14.73
CA LYS A 335 11.27 3.44 -15.17
C LYS A 335 12.71 3.57 -14.70
N PRO A 336 13.64 3.92 -15.61
CA PRO A 336 15.02 4.16 -15.21
C PRO A 336 15.09 5.35 -14.25
N ALA A 337 15.96 5.25 -13.24
CA ALA A 337 16.23 6.38 -12.37
C ALA A 337 16.88 7.50 -13.18
N SER A 338 16.33 8.72 -13.07
CA SER A 338 16.89 9.91 -13.74
C SER A 338 18.18 10.40 -13.08
N PHE A 339 18.40 10.06 -11.82
CA PHE A 339 19.52 10.51 -11.01
C PHE A 339 20.14 9.34 -10.25
N MET A 340 21.44 9.45 -9.98
CA MET A 340 22.18 8.56 -9.10
C MET A 340 22.85 9.40 -8.02
N THR A 341 22.79 8.94 -6.77
CA THR A 341 23.47 9.53 -5.62
C THR A 341 24.14 8.42 -4.81
N SER A 342 25.24 8.74 -4.13
CA SER A 342 26.02 7.78 -3.34
C SER A 342 26.55 8.33 -2.01
N ILE A 343 26.23 9.57 -1.66
CA ILE A 343 26.80 10.25 -0.48
C ILE A 343 25.87 10.24 0.74
N CYS A 344 24.56 10.18 0.53
CA CYS A 344 23.55 10.32 1.56
C CYS A 344 22.28 9.57 1.16
N ASP A 345 21.63 8.91 2.12
CA ASP A 345 20.31 8.32 1.95
C ASP A 345 19.43 8.68 3.16
N GLU A 346 18.36 9.43 2.89
CA GLU A 346 17.40 9.93 3.86
C GLU A 346 16.08 9.15 3.89
N ARG A 347 15.92 8.14 3.02
CA ARG A 347 14.64 7.42 2.84
C ARG A 347 14.39 6.36 3.90
N GLY A 348 15.45 5.84 4.53
CA GLY A 348 15.35 4.82 5.57
C GLY A 348 14.85 5.37 6.91
N GLU A 349 14.73 4.49 7.92
CA GLU A 349 14.34 4.89 9.28
C GLU A 349 15.30 5.91 9.91
N GLU A 350 16.57 5.90 9.47
CA GLU A 350 17.61 6.79 9.93
C GLU A 350 18.42 7.35 8.76
N LEU A 351 18.82 8.63 8.87
CA LEU A 351 19.69 9.29 7.91
C LEU A 351 21.06 8.59 7.83
N LEU A 352 21.50 8.27 6.61
CA LEU A 352 22.78 7.65 6.34
C LEU A 352 23.74 8.62 5.65
N TYR A 353 24.96 8.78 6.17
CA TYR A 353 26.07 9.42 5.47
C TYR A 353 27.04 8.36 4.95
N ALA A 354 27.09 8.19 3.63
CA ALA A 354 27.86 7.14 2.94
C ALA A 354 27.66 5.75 3.59
N GLY A 355 26.40 5.40 3.86
CA GLY A 355 26.01 4.14 4.51
C GLY A 355 26.24 4.07 6.04
N VAL A 356 26.72 5.15 6.66
CA VAL A 356 26.87 5.24 8.11
C VAL A 356 25.67 5.95 8.73
N PRO A 357 24.93 5.29 9.65
CA PRO A 357 23.81 5.93 10.32
C PRO A 357 24.23 7.15 11.15
N ILE A 358 23.39 8.19 11.17
CA ILE A 358 23.70 9.44 11.86
C ILE A 358 23.91 9.24 13.37
N SER A 359 23.19 8.32 14.01
CA SER A 359 23.43 7.87 15.38
C SER A 359 24.87 7.42 15.59
N ARG A 360 25.39 6.55 14.71
CA ARG A 360 26.76 6.06 14.76
C ARG A 360 27.80 7.14 14.52
N VAL A 361 27.49 8.15 13.71
CA VAL A 361 28.36 9.33 13.52
C VAL A 361 28.51 10.10 14.83
N LEU A 362 27.40 10.31 15.55
CA LEU A 362 27.40 11.04 16.82
C LEU A 362 27.98 10.22 17.97
N GLU A 363 27.59 8.95 18.11
CA GLU A 363 28.11 8.03 19.15
C GLU A 363 29.63 7.89 19.12
N ASN A 364 30.21 7.84 17.92
CA ASN A 364 31.65 7.70 17.74
C ASN A 364 32.41 9.03 17.77
N ASN A 365 31.73 10.17 18.04
CA ASN A 365 32.32 11.51 18.07
C ASN A 365 33.16 11.83 16.81
N VAL A 366 32.63 11.46 15.64
CA VAL A 366 33.36 11.52 14.35
C VAL A 366 33.78 12.94 13.95
N GLY A 367 33.08 13.96 14.47
CA GLY A 367 33.39 15.37 14.21
C GLY A 367 33.02 15.85 12.81
N VAL A 368 33.17 17.15 12.56
CA VAL A 368 32.85 17.75 11.24
C VAL A 368 33.82 17.26 10.18
N GLY A 369 35.09 17.04 10.53
CA GLY A 369 36.08 16.48 9.62
C GLY A 369 35.73 15.08 9.14
N GLY A 370 35.23 14.23 10.04
CA GLY A 370 34.82 12.88 9.66
C GLY A 370 33.46 12.82 8.95
N VAL A 371 32.53 13.74 9.23
CA VAL A 371 31.31 13.90 8.40
C VAL A 371 31.68 14.32 6.98
N LEU A 372 32.59 15.28 6.82
CA LEU A 372 33.11 15.67 5.50
C LEU A 372 33.79 14.50 4.79
N SER A 373 34.54 13.69 5.53
CA SER A 373 35.16 12.48 5.00
C SER A 373 34.13 11.52 4.40
N LEU A 374 33.02 11.28 5.11
CA LEU A 374 31.93 10.42 4.63
C LEU A 374 31.26 11.04 3.40
N LEU A 375 30.88 12.32 3.46
CA LEU A 375 30.09 12.95 2.40
C LEU A 375 30.90 13.21 1.13
N TRP A 376 32.17 13.59 1.24
CA TRP A 376 32.98 13.96 0.07
C TRP A 376 33.75 12.77 -0.49
N PHE A 377 34.18 11.84 0.36
CA PHE A 377 35.05 10.73 -0.05
C PHE A 377 34.42 9.36 0.10
N GLN A 378 33.21 9.26 0.68
CA GLN A 378 32.51 8.00 0.95
C GLN A 378 33.37 7.00 1.74
N LYS A 379 34.27 7.53 2.57
CA LYS A 379 35.27 6.77 3.32
C LYS A 379 35.34 7.29 4.75
N ARG A 380 35.68 6.40 5.68
CA ARG A 380 36.02 6.77 7.07
C ARG A 380 37.51 7.04 7.16
N LEU A 381 37.91 8.29 6.96
CA LEU A 381 39.31 8.64 7.11
C LEU A 381 39.77 8.48 8.57
N PRO A 382 41.08 8.22 8.79
CA PRO A 382 41.64 8.15 10.13
C PRO A 382 41.46 9.46 10.92
N ASP A 383 41.42 9.37 12.25
CA ASP A 383 41.16 10.52 13.13
C ASP A 383 42.11 11.71 12.90
N TYR A 384 43.39 11.44 12.60
CA TYR A 384 44.36 12.50 12.30
C TYR A 384 44.00 13.26 11.01
N ALA A 385 43.42 12.59 10.02
CA ALA A 385 42.98 13.21 8.77
C ALA A 385 41.68 14.00 8.99
N ASN A 386 40.74 13.48 9.78
CA ASN A 386 39.54 14.22 10.18
C ASN A 386 39.92 15.51 10.92
N ARG A 387 40.85 15.40 11.87
CA ARG A 387 41.38 16.55 12.60
C ARG A 387 42.15 17.52 11.70
N PHE A 388 42.88 17.03 10.71
CA PHE A 388 43.53 17.88 9.71
C PHE A 388 42.51 18.72 8.93
N ILE A 389 41.41 18.10 8.47
CA ILE A 389 40.33 18.78 7.75
C ILE A 389 39.75 19.90 8.63
N GLU A 390 39.47 19.63 9.90
CA GLU A 390 38.96 20.64 10.85
C GLU A 390 39.94 21.79 11.06
N ILE A 391 41.25 21.49 11.19
CA ILE A 391 42.29 22.53 11.26
C ILE A 391 42.27 23.38 9.98
N CYS A 392 42.15 22.77 8.81
CA CYS A 392 42.11 23.51 7.55
C CYS A 392 40.90 24.44 7.47
N LEU A 393 39.71 23.99 7.89
CA LEU A 393 38.51 24.83 7.96
C LEU A 393 38.72 26.04 8.88
N MET A 394 39.32 25.84 10.05
CA MET A 394 39.61 26.92 10.99
C MET A 394 40.62 27.92 10.43
N LEU A 395 41.70 27.45 9.79
CA LEU A 395 42.75 28.32 9.25
C LEU A 395 42.31 29.10 8.01
N THR A 396 41.34 28.56 7.27
CA THR A 396 40.79 29.18 6.05
C THR A 396 39.49 29.94 6.30
N ALA A 397 38.98 29.95 7.54
CA ALA A 397 37.69 30.53 7.91
C ALA A 397 37.53 31.98 7.45
N ASP A 398 38.53 32.82 7.72
CA ASP A 398 38.54 34.21 7.27
C ASP A 398 39.96 34.80 7.12
N HIS A 399 40.08 35.92 6.41
CA HIS A 399 41.34 36.67 6.21
C HIS A 399 41.10 38.18 6.10
N GLY A 400 40.03 38.66 6.73
CA GLY A 400 39.66 40.08 6.77
C GLY A 400 38.91 40.57 5.52
N PRO A 401 38.37 41.81 5.60
CA PRO A 401 37.40 42.33 4.63
C PRO A 401 37.99 42.79 3.29
N ALA A 402 39.32 42.83 3.17
CA ALA A 402 40.02 43.38 2.00
C ALA A 402 40.17 42.38 0.85
N VAL A 403 39.96 41.09 1.11
CA VAL A 403 40.03 40.07 0.05
C VAL A 403 38.77 40.12 -0.81
N SER A 404 38.90 39.78 -2.10
CA SER A 404 37.84 39.94 -3.10
C SER A 404 36.47 39.40 -2.66
N GLY A 405 36.42 38.19 -2.11
CA GLY A 405 35.14 37.60 -1.71
C GLY A 405 34.52 38.27 -0.48
N ALA A 406 35.30 38.60 0.54
CA ALA A 406 34.79 39.27 1.73
C ALA A 406 34.27 40.67 1.36
N HIS A 407 35.00 41.39 0.51
CA HIS A 407 34.59 42.70 0.00
C HIS A 407 33.24 42.60 -0.74
N ASN A 408 33.10 41.66 -1.67
CA ASN A 408 31.86 41.45 -2.42
C ASN A 408 30.67 41.08 -1.52
N THR A 409 30.90 40.25 -0.50
CA THR A 409 29.85 39.94 0.50
C THR A 409 29.43 41.18 1.28
N ILE A 410 30.40 42.00 1.70
CA ILE A 410 30.14 43.24 2.44
C ILE A 410 29.35 44.24 1.58
N VAL A 411 29.77 44.47 0.33
CA VAL A 411 29.09 45.39 -0.60
C VAL A 411 27.64 44.92 -0.83
N CYS A 412 27.44 43.62 -1.06
CA CYS A 412 26.11 43.04 -1.26
C CYS A 412 25.22 43.16 0.00
N ALA A 413 25.77 42.89 1.18
CA ALA A 413 25.08 43.05 2.46
C ALA A 413 24.65 44.51 2.71
N ARG A 414 25.55 45.46 2.42
CA ARG A 414 25.30 46.91 2.50
C ARG A 414 24.28 47.41 1.48
N ALA A 415 24.11 46.71 0.36
CA ALA A 415 23.03 46.95 -0.59
C ALA A 415 21.66 46.43 -0.12
N GLY A 416 21.56 45.92 1.13
CA GLY A 416 20.31 45.48 1.72
C GLY A 416 19.88 44.07 1.32
N LYS A 417 20.77 43.27 0.72
CA LYS A 417 20.49 41.89 0.33
C LYS A 417 20.49 40.94 1.54
N ASP A 418 19.88 39.77 1.35
CA ASP A 418 19.82 38.69 2.33
C ASP A 418 21.17 37.95 2.47
N LEU A 419 21.23 37.05 3.46
CA LEU A 419 22.45 36.28 3.79
C LEU A 419 22.93 35.46 2.61
N ILE A 420 22.03 34.74 1.93
CA ILE A 420 22.39 33.82 0.85
C ILE A 420 22.91 34.61 -0.35
N SER A 421 22.20 35.65 -0.77
CA SER A 421 22.65 36.54 -1.86
C SER A 421 24.04 37.13 -1.57
N SER A 422 24.26 37.59 -0.33
CA SER A 422 25.53 38.23 0.06
C SER A 422 26.68 37.22 0.13
N LEU A 423 26.42 36.03 0.67
CA LEU A 423 27.37 34.93 0.69
C LEU A 423 27.76 34.52 -0.72
N VAL A 424 26.78 34.21 -1.59
CA VAL A 424 27.02 33.78 -2.97
C VAL A 424 27.79 34.85 -3.77
N SER A 425 27.46 36.13 -3.59
CA SER A 425 28.21 37.25 -4.21
C SER A 425 29.71 37.21 -3.89
N GLY A 426 30.07 36.86 -2.65
CA GLY A 426 31.47 36.67 -2.27
C GLY A 426 32.07 35.37 -2.78
N LEU A 427 31.33 34.25 -2.68
CA LEU A 427 31.78 32.93 -3.12
C LEU A 427 32.06 32.87 -4.63
N LEU A 428 31.30 33.59 -5.45
CA LEU A 428 31.53 33.69 -6.91
C LEU A 428 32.87 34.34 -7.29
N THR A 429 33.58 34.96 -6.33
CA THR A 429 34.95 35.45 -6.56
C THR A 429 36.01 34.37 -6.34
N ILE A 430 35.66 33.24 -5.74
CA ILE A 430 36.59 32.14 -5.47
C ILE A 430 36.82 31.36 -6.78
N GLY A 431 38.09 31.21 -7.15
CA GLY A 431 38.54 30.57 -8.39
C GLY A 431 40.05 30.75 -8.58
N ASP A 432 40.51 30.84 -9.82
CA ASP A 432 41.93 30.78 -10.18
C ASP A 432 42.83 31.80 -9.44
N ARG A 433 42.36 33.04 -9.29
CA ARG A 433 43.16 34.13 -8.69
C ARG A 433 42.93 34.30 -7.18
N PHE A 434 41.79 33.88 -6.67
CA PHE A 434 41.42 34.01 -5.25
C PHE A 434 40.92 32.66 -4.74
N GLY A 435 41.68 32.01 -3.87
CA GLY A 435 41.37 30.68 -3.33
C GLY A 435 41.92 29.49 -4.12
N GLY A 436 42.26 29.65 -5.41
CA GLY A 436 42.82 28.57 -6.25
C GLY A 436 44.27 28.16 -5.95
N ALA A 437 44.94 28.81 -4.99
CA ALA A 437 46.33 28.51 -4.66
C ALA A 437 46.54 27.13 -4.02
N LEU A 438 45.53 26.59 -3.32
CA LEU A 438 45.60 25.26 -2.69
C LEU A 438 45.72 24.18 -3.76
N ASP A 439 44.78 24.19 -4.71
CA ASP A 439 44.73 23.22 -5.81
C ASP A 439 45.93 23.38 -6.76
N GLY A 440 46.31 24.63 -7.07
CA GLY A 440 47.49 24.91 -7.88
C GLY A 440 48.79 24.38 -7.25
N ALA A 441 48.95 24.52 -5.93
CA ALA A 441 50.10 23.98 -5.21
C ALA A 441 50.06 22.44 -5.20
N ALA A 442 48.92 21.84 -4.82
CA ALA A 442 48.75 20.40 -4.82
C ALA A 442 49.13 19.77 -6.17
N LYS A 443 48.63 20.31 -7.28
CA LYS A 443 48.91 19.82 -8.63
C LYS A 443 50.39 19.94 -9.01
N ILE A 444 51.00 21.12 -8.84
CA ILE A 444 52.36 21.35 -9.33
C ILE A 444 53.43 20.60 -8.53
N PHE A 445 53.28 20.53 -7.20
CA PHE A 445 54.20 19.79 -6.34
C PHE A 445 54.08 18.29 -6.63
N THR A 446 52.85 17.78 -6.78
CA THR A 446 52.58 16.39 -7.12
C THR A 446 53.24 16.01 -8.44
N GLN A 447 53.02 16.80 -9.50
CA GLN A 447 53.63 16.54 -10.81
C GLN A 447 55.16 16.55 -10.77
N ALA A 448 55.76 17.43 -9.96
CA ALA A 448 57.20 17.50 -9.84
C ALA A 448 57.78 16.27 -9.12
N LEU A 449 57.14 15.85 -8.02
CA LEU A 449 57.55 14.67 -7.27
C LEU A 449 57.36 13.39 -8.08
N ASP A 450 56.22 13.24 -8.76
CA ASP A 450 55.89 12.05 -9.56
C ASP A 450 56.81 11.89 -10.79
N LYS A 451 57.29 13.01 -11.35
CA LYS A 451 58.34 13.02 -12.40
C LYS A 451 59.74 12.67 -11.87
N GLY A 452 59.90 12.50 -10.56
CA GLY A 452 61.19 12.24 -9.93
C GLY A 452 62.15 13.44 -9.97
N LEU A 453 61.64 14.66 -10.13
CA LEU A 453 62.48 15.85 -10.11
C LEU A 453 63.00 16.09 -8.70
N SER A 454 64.28 16.44 -8.55
CA SER A 454 64.78 16.99 -7.29
C SER A 454 64.19 18.39 -7.03
N PRO A 455 64.08 18.82 -5.75
CA PRO A 455 63.59 20.16 -5.41
C PRO A 455 64.30 21.29 -6.18
N MET A 456 65.61 21.17 -6.40
CA MET A 456 66.40 22.15 -7.16
C MET A 456 66.07 22.15 -8.65
N GLN A 457 65.90 20.96 -9.26
CA GLN A 457 65.50 20.84 -10.67
C GLN A 457 64.13 21.46 -10.89
N PHE A 458 63.17 21.16 -10.01
CA PHE A 458 61.82 21.73 -10.06
C PHE A 458 61.83 23.27 -10.00
N VAL A 459 62.55 23.85 -9.03
CA VAL A 459 62.65 25.32 -8.89
C VAL A 459 63.28 25.96 -10.14
N ASN A 460 64.28 25.31 -10.74
CA ASN A 460 64.94 25.81 -11.95
C ASN A 460 64.05 25.68 -13.18
N GLU A 461 63.26 24.61 -13.30
CA GLU A 461 62.29 24.43 -14.38
C GLU A 461 61.20 25.50 -14.35
N GLN A 462 60.63 25.79 -13.17
CA GLN A 462 59.62 26.85 -13.03
C GLN A 462 60.18 28.23 -13.38
N LYS A 463 61.42 28.51 -12.95
CA LYS A 463 62.13 29.74 -13.34
C LYS A 463 62.34 29.82 -14.86
N LYS A 464 62.73 28.73 -15.52
CA LYS A 464 62.93 28.67 -16.98
C LYS A 464 61.62 28.91 -17.74
N LEU A 465 60.50 28.42 -17.20
CA LEU A 465 59.16 28.63 -17.76
C LEU A 465 58.58 30.03 -17.45
N GLY A 466 59.27 30.86 -16.67
CA GLY A 466 58.77 32.18 -16.27
C GLY A 466 57.56 32.13 -15.32
N ARG A 467 57.35 31.01 -14.61
CA ARG A 467 56.21 30.79 -13.72
C ARG A 467 56.64 30.87 -12.26
N LEU A 468 55.84 31.55 -11.44
CA LEU A 468 55.97 31.47 -9.98
C LEU A 468 55.44 30.12 -9.49
N ILE A 469 55.95 29.63 -8.37
CA ILE A 469 55.51 28.37 -7.77
C ILE A 469 54.27 28.65 -6.90
N PRO A 470 53.07 28.15 -7.26
CA PRO A 470 51.90 28.21 -6.39
C PRO A 470 52.21 27.64 -5.01
N GLY A 471 51.74 28.30 -3.95
CA GLY A 471 52.02 27.88 -2.58
C GLY A 471 53.35 28.41 -2.00
N ILE A 472 54.20 29.06 -2.79
CA ILE A 472 55.43 29.70 -2.32
C ILE A 472 55.32 31.22 -2.40
N GLY A 473 55.63 31.88 -1.28
CA GLY A 473 55.70 33.33 -1.18
C GLY A 473 54.64 33.93 -0.26
N HIS A 474 55.05 34.98 0.46
CA HIS A 474 54.17 35.78 1.30
C HIS A 474 54.50 37.28 1.18
N ARG A 475 53.47 38.13 1.31
CA ARG A 475 53.62 39.61 1.26
C ARG A 475 54.38 40.18 2.46
N VAL A 476 53.99 39.78 3.69
CA VAL A 476 54.55 40.29 4.96
C VAL A 476 55.46 39.29 5.70
N LYS A 477 55.11 38.00 5.74
CA LYS A 477 55.84 36.95 6.47
C LYS A 477 57.11 36.52 5.75
N SER A 478 58.06 36.00 6.52
CA SER A 478 59.38 35.57 6.04
C SER A 478 59.92 34.45 6.93
N ILE A 479 61.09 33.90 6.59
CA ILE A 479 61.75 32.87 7.41
C ILE A 479 62.03 33.35 8.85
N ASN A 480 62.27 34.66 9.05
CA ASN A 480 62.51 35.25 10.37
C ASN A 480 61.22 35.69 11.07
N ASN A 481 60.10 35.79 10.34
CA ASN A 481 58.77 36.14 10.84
C ASN A 481 57.76 35.15 10.26
N PRO A 482 57.72 33.90 10.77
CA PRO A 482 56.97 32.82 10.15
C PRO A 482 55.46 33.04 10.23
N ASP A 483 54.73 32.52 9.23
CA ASP A 483 53.27 32.45 9.28
C ASP A 483 52.85 31.42 10.33
N LYS A 484 52.18 31.88 11.39
CA LYS A 484 51.75 31.03 12.50
C LYS A 484 50.80 29.92 12.07
N ARG A 485 50.02 30.12 10.99
CA ARG A 485 49.12 29.10 10.45
C ARG A 485 49.90 27.94 9.86
N VAL A 486 50.97 28.24 9.13
CA VAL A 486 51.90 27.25 8.57
C VAL A 486 52.66 26.53 9.67
N GLU A 487 53.08 27.24 10.72
CA GLU A 487 53.73 26.63 11.89
C GLU A 487 52.83 25.61 12.61
N ILE A 488 51.53 25.90 12.73
CA ILE A 488 50.55 24.97 13.32
C ILE A 488 50.45 23.70 12.46
N LEU A 489 50.33 23.85 11.13
CA LEU A 489 50.26 22.72 10.20
C LEU A 489 51.56 21.89 10.20
N LYS A 490 52.72 22.56 10.19
CA LYS A 490 54.04 21.91 10.30
C LYS A 490 54.14 21.07 11.56
N LYS A 491 53.79 21.64 12.72
CA LYS A 491 53.81 20.92 14.00
C LYS A 491 52.86 19.73 14.01
N PHE A 492 51.68 19.89 13.42
CA PHE A 492 50.68 18.84 13.35
C PHE A 492 51.13 17.68 12.44
N ALA A 493 51.58 17.97 11.22
CA ALA A 493 51.96 16.95 10.24
C ALA A 493 53.27 16.24 10.57
N LEU A 494 54.22 16.91 11.25
CA LEU A 494 55.52 16.34 11.61
C LEU A 494 55.50 15.59 12.96
N ASP A 495 54.48 15.77 13.80
CA ASP A 495 54.36 15.02 15.05
C ASP A 495 53.82 13.61 14.80
N LYS A 496 54.75 12.64 14.71
CA LYS A 496 54.43 11.23 14.45
C LYS A 496 53.59 10.55 15.54
N LYS A 497 53.41 11.17 16.72
CA LYS A 497 52.47 10.67 17.74
C LYS A 497 51.01 10.98 17.37
N VAL A 498 50.79 12.08 16.65
CA VAL A 498 49.47 12.59 16.26
C VAL A 498 49.17 12.24 14.80
N PHE A 499 50.11 12.47 13.90
CA PHE A 499 50.01 12.22 12.47
C PHE A 499 50.90 11.03 12.11
N LYS A 500 50.31 9.83 12.14
CA LYS A 500 51.06 8.56 12.01
C LYS A 500 51.58 8.30 10.59
N GLN A 501 51.00 8.96 9.60
CA GLN A 501 51.27 8.72 8.19
C GLN A 501 52.55 9.41 7.72
N GLU A 502 53.19 8.88 6.68
CA GLU A 502 54.27 9.56 5.97
C GLU A 502 53.77 10.67 5.04
N THR A 503 54.57 11.74 4.96
CA THR A 503 54.24 12.98 4.24
C THR A 503 55.31 13.34 3.19
N PRO A 504 55.59 12.46 2.21
CA PRO A 504 56.67 12.66 1.24
C PRO A 504 56.50 13.92 0.39
N LEU A 505 55.27 14.31 0.05
CA LEU A 505 55.03 15.52 -0.74
C LEU A 505 55.23 16.78 0.08
N PHE A 506 54.77 16.80 1.33
CA PHE A 506 55.04 17.90 2.25
C PHE A 506 56.53 18.06 2.52
N ASP A 507 57.26 16.95 2.76
CA ASP A 507 58.72 16.97 2.94
C ASP A 507 59.45 17.51 1.71
N TYR A 508 58.97 17.14 0.51
CA TYR A 508 59.45 17.69 -0.75
C TYR A 508 59.22 19.21 -0.84
N ALA A 509 58.03 19.68 -0.44
CA ALA A 509 57.70 21.10 -0.42
C ALA A 509 58.54 21.90 0.59
N LEU A 510 58.86 21.33 1.77
CA LEU A 510 59.78 21.94 2.74
C LEU A 510 61.20 22.08 2.18
N LYS A 511 61.68 21.09 1.41
CA LYS A 511 62.98 21.19 0.72
C LYS A 511 62.96 22.27 -0.37
N VAL A 512 61.84 22.41 -1.09
CA VAL A 512 61.65 23.51 -2.05
C VAL A 512 61.67 24.86 -1.34
N GLU A 513 60.99 25.00 -0.19
CA GLU A 513 61.01 26.21 0.66
C GLU A 513 62.44 26.60 1.06
N GLN A 514 63.28 25.64 1.46
CA GLN A 514 64.69 25.92 1.80
C GLN A 514 65.46 26.56 0.63
N ILE A 515 65.20 26.11 -0.60
CA ILE A 515 65.84 26.63 -1.81
C ILE A 515 65.28 28.01 -2.19
N THR A 516 63.99 28.24 -2.02
CA THR A 516 63.37 29.52 -2.40
C THR A 516 63.67 30.62 -1.38
N THR A 517 63.70 30.28 -0.08
CA THR A 517 64.05 31.22 0.99
C THR A 517 65.51 31.67 0.95
N SER A 518 66.43 30.83 0.45
CA SER A 518 67.83 31.23 0.21
C SER A 518 67.96 32.29 -0.89
N LYS A 519 66.97 32.41 -1.79
CA LYS A 519 66.90 33.45 -2.82
C LYS A 519 66.29 34.74 -2.28
N LYS A 520 65.16 34.65 -1.58
CA LYS A 520 64.51 35.79 -0.92
C LYS A 520 63.83 35.32 0.37
N PRO A 521 64.03 36.00 1.52
CA PRO A 521 63.50 35.56 2.81
C PRO A 521 61.97 35.40 2.90
N ASN A 522 61.22 36.07 2.04
CA ASN A 522 59.75 36.03 2.02
C ASN A 522 59.17 34.95 1.09
N LEU A 523 60.02 34.18 0.38
CA LEU A 523 59.60 33.04 -0.44
C LEU A 523 59.46 31.75 0.39
N ILE A 524 58.70 31.87 1.48
CA ILE A 524 58.34 30.76 2.39
C ILE A 524 57.17 29.93 1.82
N LEU A 525 56.99 28.70 2.31
CA LEU A 525 55.78 27.92 2.05
C LEU A 525 54.60 28.61 2.74
N ASN A 526 53.58 28.99 1.98
CA ASN A 526 52.39 29.64 2.52
C ASN A 526 51.37 28.59 3.00
N VAL A 527 50.29 29.06 3.63
CA VAL A 527 49.26 28.18 4.19
C VAL A 527 48.57 27.34 3.11
N ASP A 528 48.35 27.91 1.92
CA ASP A 528 47.71 27.23 0.79
C ASP A 528 48.57 26.06 0.29
N GLY A 529 49.88 26.28 0.15
CA GLY A 529 50.86 25.26 -0.23
C GLY A 529 51.02 24.17 0.81
N ALA A 530 51.03 24.53 2.10
CA ALA A 530 51.08 23.57 3.19
C ALA A 530 49.82 22.69 3.24
N ILE A 531 48.62 23.29 3.16
CA ILE A 531 47.36 22.52 3.13
C ILE A 531 47.33 21.59 1.91
N GLY A 532 47.61 22.12 0.72
CA GLY A 532 47.54 21.35 -0.52
C GLY A 532 48.46 20.12 -0.52
N THR A 533 49.70 20.27 -0.07
CA THR A 533 50.68 19.18 -0.06
C THR A 533 50.38 18.13 1.02
N ILE A 534 50.00 18.54 2.24
CA ILE A 534 49.60 17.59 3.30
C ILE A 534 48.31 16.85 2.93
N PHE A 535 47.34 17.53 2.31
CA PHE A 535 46.09 16.90 1.91
C PHE A 535 46.31 15.83 0.83
N VAL A 536 47.16 16.10 -0.16
CA VAL A 536 47.55 15.08 -1.15
C VAL A 536 48.26 13.90 -0.49
N ASP A 537 49.13 14.15 0.49
CA ASP A 537 49.74 13.07 1.25
C ASP A 537 48.66 12.23 1.93
N ILE A 538 47.70 12.83 2.65
CA ILE A 538 46.55 12.11 3.27
C ILE A 538 45.84 11.23 2.24
N LEU A 539 45.49 11.77 1.08
CA LEU A 539 44.82 10.98 0.04
C LEU A 539 45.69 9.79 -0.41
N ARG A 540 46.98 10.00 -0.66
CA ARG A 540 47.87 8.97 -1.21
C ARG A 540 48.32 7.90 -0.22
N ASN A 541 48.59 8.27 1.04
CA ASN A 541 49.24 7.35 1.98
C ASN A 541 48.38 7.00 3.22
N SER A 542 47.13 7.44 3.31
CA SER A 542 46.22 7.02 4.40
C SER A 542 45.79 5.56 4.31
N GLY A 543 46.01 4.92 3.15
CA GLY A 543 45.53 3.57 2.85
C GLY A 543 44.05 3.49 2.46
N MET A 544 43.36 4.63 2.39
CA MET A 544 41.92 4.68 2.11
C MET A 544 41.62 4.86 0.62
N PHE A 545 42.58 5.39 -0.16
CA PHE A 545 42.43 5.62 -1.59
C PHE A 545 43.50 4.87 -2.38
N THR A 546 43.11 4.41 -3.56
CA THR A 546 44.04 4.05 -4.63
C THR A 546 44.71 5.30 -5.18
N ALA A 547 45.84 5.12 -5.87
CA ALA A 547 46.53 6.23 -6.54
C ALA A 547 45.62 6.98 -7.53
N GLN A 548 44.73 6.26 -8.22
CA GLN A 548 43.79 6.84 -9.17
C GLN A 548 42.70 7.65 -8.47
N GLU A 549 42.07 7.11 -7.42
CA GLU A 549 41.06 7.84 -6.63
C GLU A 549 41.68 9.11 -6.02
N ALA A 550 42.90 9.02 -5.47
CA ALA A 550 43.59 10.16 -4.89
C ALA A 550 43.86 11.27 -5.93
N LEU A 551 44.25 10.90 -7.15
CA LEU A 551 44.44 11.85 -8.25
C LEU A 551 43.11 12.49 -8.65
N GLU A 552 42.07 11.68 -8.84
CA GLU A 552 40.74 12.14 -9.23
C GLU A 552 40.19 13.16 -8.22
N MET A 553 40.32 12.91 -6.91
CA MET A 553 39.85 13.85 -5.87
C MET A 553 40.52 15.23 -5.98
N VAL A 554 41.80 15.28 -6.36
CA VAL A 554 42.51 16.54 -6.59
C VAL A 554 42.01 17.18 -7.90
N GLU A 555 41.84 16.41 -8.97
CA GLU A 555 41.40 16.91 -10.27
C GLU A 555 40.00 17.52 -10.25
N ILE A 556 39.04 16.87 -9.56
CA ILE A 556 37.66 17.38 -9.40
C ILE A 556 37.56 18.56 -8.42
N GLY A 557 38.65 18.92 -7.74
CA GLY A 557 38.75 20.14 -6.95
C GLY A 557 38.29 20.01 -5.49
N ALA A 558 38.48 18.86 -4.83
CA ALA A 558 38.15 18.69 -3.42
C ALA A 558 38.83 19.76 -2.50
N LEU A 559 40.05 20.18 -2.85
CA LEU A 559 40.77 21.25 -2.15
C LEU A 559 40.11 22.63 -2.31
N ASN A 560 39.53 22.92 -3.48
CA ASN A 560 38.76 24.15 -3.67
C ASN A 560 37.49 24.10 -2.81
N GLY A 561 36.83 22.94 -2.74
CA GLY A 561 35.70 22.71 -1.85
C GLY A 561 36.04 23.02 -0.39
N LEU A 562 37.21 22.56 0.08
CA LEU A 562 37.67 22.81 1.45
C LEU A 562 37.85 24.31 1.74
N PHE A 563 38.46 25.04 0.81
CA PHE A 563 38.63 26.49 0.93
C PHE A 563 37.27 27.22 0.90
N VAL A 564 36.37 26.84 -0.02
CA VAL A 564 35.02 27.40 -0.12
C VAL A 564 34.22 27.19 1.17
N LEU A 565 34.23 25.97 1.70
CA LEU A 565 33.52 25.62 2.93
C LEU A 565 34.08 26.40 4.14
N GLY A 566 35.40 26.41 4.30
CA GLY A 566 36.04 27.19 5.36
C GLY A 566 35.70 28.68 5.23
N ARG A 567 35.94 29.27 4.06
CA ARG A 567 35.74 30.70 3.80
C ARG A 567 34.30 31.16 3.97
N SER A 568 33.34 30.28 3.75
CA SER A 568 31.91 30.56 3.96
C SER A 568 31.63 30.98 5.41
N LEU A 569 32.37 30.46 6.39
CA LEU A 569 32.25 30.85 7.81
C LEU A 569 32.53 32.35 7.98
N GLY A 570 33.64 32.84 7.41
CA GLY A 570 34.03 34.24 7.46
C GLY A 570 33.07 35.15 6.70
N PHE A 571 32.60 34.75 5.52
CA PHE A 571 31.68 35.55 4.72
C PHE A 571 30.32 35.70 5.39
N ILE A 572 29.78 34.63 6.00
CA ILE A 572 28.58 34.73 6.84
C ILE A 572 28.84 35.67 8.02
N GLY A 573 30.01 35.56 8.67
CA GLY A 573 30.44 36.48 9.72
C GLY A 573 30.41 37.95 9.28
N HIS A 574 30.97 38.26 8.11
CA HIS A 574 30.95 39.60 7.53
C HIS A 574 29.54 40.08 7.19
N TYR A 575 28.69 39.24 6.62
CA TYR A 575 27.29 39.59 6.39
C TYR A 575 26.59 40.01 7.69
N LEU A 576 26.65 39.15 8.71
CA LEU A 576 26.04 39.41 10.02
C LEU A 576 26.61 40.66 10.68
N ASP A 577 27.92 40.87 10.54
CA ASP A 577 28.61 42.06 11.05
C ASP A 577 28.08 43.34 10.39
N GLN A 578 27.98 43.39 9.05
CA GLN A 578 27.46 44.57 8.35
C GLN A 578 25.99 44.87 8.70
N ARG A 579 25.17 43.83 8.87
CA ARG A 579 23.78 43.97 9.33
C ARG A 579 23.72 44.53 10.75
N ARG A 580 24.53 43.99 11.67
CA ARG A 580 24.63 44.44 13.06
C ARG A 580 25.13 45.89 13.16
N LEU A 581 26.12 46.26 12.33
CA LEU A 581 26.68 47.61 12.24
C LEU A 581 25.78 48.62 11.52
N LYS A 582 24.62 48.18 10.98
CA LYS A 582 23.65 49.01 10.25
C LYS A 582 24.31 49.86 9.16
N GLN A 583 25.26 49.28 8.43
CA GLN A 583 26.04 50.02 7.43
C GLN A 583 25.17 50.43 6.23
N PRO A 584 25.29 51.68 5.75
CA PRO A 584 24.49 52.19 4.63
C PRO A 584 24.99 51.64 3.29
N LEU A 585 24.22 51.86 2.22
CA LEU A 585 24.59 51.52 0.85
C LEU A 585 26.02 51.99 0.50
N TYR A 586 26.80 51.12 -0.14
CA TYR A 586 28.13 51.45 -0.64
C TYR A 586 28.07 51.95 -2.09
N ARG A 587 28.77 53.06 -2.36
CA ARG A 587 29.07 53.55 -3.71
C ARG A 587 30.56 53.80 -3.79
N HIS A 588 31.21 53.27 -4.82
CA HIS A 588 32.66 53.41 -4.97
C HIS A 588 33.04 54.88 -5.27
N PRO A 589 34.08 55.44 -4.61
CA PRO A 589 34.54 56.80 -4.87
C PRO A 589 35.02 57.00 -6.31
N TRP A 590 34.78 58.19 -6.88
CA TRP A 590 35.18 58.50 -8.26
C TRP A 590 36.68 58.76 -8.43
N ASP A 591 37.36 59.20 -7.38
CA ASP A 591 38.82 59.42 -7.36
C ASP A 591 39.63 58.12 -7.36
N ASP A 592 39.00 56.98 -7.06
CA ASP A 592 39.58 55.64 -7.17
C ASP A 592 39.27 54.97 -8.53
N ILE A 593 38.63 55.69 -9.47
CA ILE A 593 38.29 55.20 -10.82
C ILE A 593 39.02 56.03 -11.88
N SER A 594 39.85 55.37 -12.69
CA SER A 594 40.41 55.98 -13.90
C SER A 594 39.41 55.88 -15.06
N TYR A 595 38.72 56.98 -15.34
CA TYR A 595 37.79 57.09 -16.48
C TYR A 595 38.56 57.37 -17.77
N ILE A 596 38.83 56.32 -18.56
CA ILE A 596 39.46 56.42 -19.88
C ILE A 596 38.36 56.32 -20.93
N MET A 597 37.79 57.47 -21.29
CA MET A 597 36.75 57.56 -22.33
C MET A 597 37.39 57.69 -23.71
N PRO A 598 36.85 57.04 -24.76
CA PRO A 598 37.30 57.32 -26.13
C PRO A 598 36.99 58.77 -26.50
N GLU A 599 37.83 59.38 -27.34
CA GLU A 599 37.49 60.66 -27.94
C GLU A 599 36.24 60.49 -28.80
N ALA A 600 35.27 61.39 -28.63
CA ALA A 600 34.07 61.38 -29.45
C ALA A 600 34.41 61.93 -30.84
N ASP A 601 34.22 61.11 -31.88
CA ASP A 601 34.38 61.48 -33.29
C ASP A 601 33.18 62.31 -33.80
N TYR A 602 32.69 63.24 -32.97
CA TYR A 602 31.60 64.16 -33.30
C TYR A 602 32.17 65.57 -33.32
N GLY A 603 32.26 66.15 -34.53
CA GLY A 603 32.77 67.48 -34.80
C GLY A 603 31.89 68.64 -34.29
N ASP A 604 31.30 68.52 -33.11
CA ASP A 604 30.56 69.60 -32.46
C ASP A 604 31.10 69.83 -31.04
N THR A 605 31.45 71.10 -30.80
CA THR A 605 31.98 71.63 -29.53
C THR A 605 31.13 71.21 -28.32
N PRO A 606 31.76 70.75 -27.22
CA PRO A 606 31.03 70.38 -26.01
C PRO A 606 30.38 71.61 -25.36
N PRO A 607 29.21 71.47 -24.71
CA PRO A 607 28.61 72.57 -23.97
C PRO A 607 29.53 72.95 -22.81
N SER A 608 29.81 74.24 -22.69
CA SER A 608 30.52 74.82 -21.53
C SER A 608 29.79 74.45 -20.24
N LEU A 609 30.53 73.84 -19.31
CA LEU A 609 30.11 73.49 -17.95
C LEU A 609 29.56 74.67 -17.17
#